data_AF-A0A9W9ZYJ0-F1
#
_entry.id   AF-A0A9W9ZYJ0-F1
#
_cell.length_a   1.000
_cell.length_b   1.000
_cell.length_c   1.000
_cell.angle_alpha   90.00
_cell.angle_beta   90.00
_cell.angle_gamma   90.00
#
_symmetry.space_group_name_H-M   'P 1'
#
loop_
_entity.id
_entity.type
_entity.pdbx_description
1 polymer ?
#
loop_
_entity_poly.entity_id
_entity_poly.type
_entity_poly.pdbx_seq_one_letter_code
_entity_poly.pdbx_strand_id
1 'polypeptide(L)'
;MGFTETSIYWDNENSNNHNSNSGQLPDGVYGADTLIYFCCRTDGDATDAIILPSVSPFVLFKSNSNLCQQVRGMEATNEFFFYDNEDDLPRNSRVPVGGPRARLLGWSNNIQLDYCYYGKKESETPQNDPFDQSGTVNNDDTDYYYGHYPYRD
;
A
#
# COMPACT_ATOMS: atom_id res chain seq x y z
N MET A 1 -6.75 -8.54 -22.56
CA MET A 1 -6.01 -8.57 -21.29
C MET A 1 -6.27 -7.25 -20.58
N GLY A 2 -6.54 -7.27 -19.28
CA GLY A 2 -7.01 -6.11 -18.50
C GLY A 2 -6.99 -6.45 -17.00
N PHE A 3 -7.61 -5.60 -16.19
CA PHE A 3 -7.76 -5.88 -14.76
C PHE A 3 -8.67 -7.09 -14.53
N THR A 4 -8.29 -7.96 -13.62
CA THR A 4 -9.10 -9.06 -13.10
C THR A 4 -9.60 -8.72 -11.71
N GLU A 5 -10.90 -8.88 -11.50
CA GLU A 5 -11.53 -8.67 -10.20
C GLU A 5 -11.32 -9.87 -9.28
N THR A 6 -11.14 -9.61 -8.00
CA THR A 6 -10.97 -10.59 -6.94
C THR A 6 -11.36 -10.00 -5.59
N SER A 7 -11.45 -10.80 -4.54
CA SER A 7 -11.79 -10.31 -3.19
C SER A 7 -11.02 -11.03 -2.10
N ILE A 8 -10.82 -10.36 -0.97
CA ILE A 8 -10.39 -10.97 0.30
C ILE A 8 -11.56 -10.87 1.28
N TYR A 9 -11.81 -11.95 2.02
CA TYR A 9 -12.80 -12.02 3.09
C TYR A 9 -12.09 -12.13 4.45
N TRP A 10 -12.33 -11.17 5.32
CA TRP A 10 -11.92 -11.18 6.71
C TRP A 10 -13.12 -11.59 7.56
N ASP A 11 -12.99 -12.76 8.19
CA ASP A 11 -13.88 -13.23 9.25
C ASP A 11 -13.45 -12.50 10.52
N ASN A 12 -14.05 -11.34 10.77
CA ASN A 12 -13.59 -10.47 11.83
C ASN A 12 -13.94 -11.07 13.19
N GLU A 13 -13.25 -10.63 14.24
CA GLU A 13 -13.58 -11.00 15.62
C GLU A 13 -15.07 -10.80 15.94
N ASN A 14 -15.74 -11.85 16.40
CA ASN A 14 -17.15 -11.80 16.81
C ASN A 14 -17.32 -11.28 18.24
N SER A 15 -16.30 -11.45 19.09
CA SER A 15 -16.33 -10.99 20.49
C SER A 15 -15.46 -9.77 20.69
N ASN A 16 -15.95 -8.76 21.43
CA ASN A 16 -15.28 -7.47 21.58
C ASN A 16 -14.81 -6.87 20.24
N ASN A 17 -15.63 -6.99 19.20
CA ASN A 17 -15.29 -6.44 17.90
C ASN A 17 -15.20 -4.90 17.99
N HIS A 18 -13.99 -4.36 17.85
CA HIS A 18 -13.74 -2.92 17.82
C HIS A 18 -13.76 -2.36 16.38
N ASN A 19 -14.30 -3.10 15.41
CA ASN A 19 -14.39 -2.62 14.04
C ASN A 19 -15.30 -1.40 13.94
N SER A 20 -14.77 -0.38 13.27
CA SER A 20 -15.51 0.78 12.83
C SER A 20 -15.03 1.12 11.43
N ASN A 21 -15.92 1.69 10.62
CA ASN A 21 -15.59 2.15 9.29
C ASN A 21 -16.04 3.61 9.14
N SER A 22 -15.23 4.41 8.45
CA SER A 22 -15.51 5.82 8.18
C SER A 22 -14.62 6.33 7.04
N GLY A 23 -14.94 7.51 6.51
CA GLY A 23 -14.18 8.12 5.42
C GLY A 23 -14.44 7.46 4.06
N GLN A 24 -13.47 7.55 3.16
CA GLN A 24 -13.51 6.87 1.87
C GLN A 24 -13.02 5.44 2.04
N LEU A 25 -13.90 4.48 1.74
CA LEU A 25 -13.61 3.06 1.85
C LEU A 25 -13.35 2.47 0.46
N PRO A 26 -12.53 1.41 0.36
CA PRO A 26 -12.49 0.57 -0.82
C PRO A 26 -13.87 -0.01 -1.18
N ASP A 27 -14.02 -0.50 -2.40
CA ASP A 27 -15.22 -1.24 -2.77
C ASP A 27 -15.30 -2.53 -1.94
N GLY A 28 -16.43 -2.77 -1.30
CA GLY A 28 -16.56 -3.87 -0.36
C GLY A 28 -17.90 -3.98 0.33
N VAL A 29 -18.00 -4.98 1.20
CA VAL A 29 -19.12 -5.18 2.13
C VAL A 29 -18.55 -5.07 3.54
N TYR A 30 -19.16 -4.20 4.34
CA TYR A 30 -18.73 -3.89 5.70
C TYR A 30 -19.89 -4.19 6.64
N GLY A 31 -19.75 -5.22 7.47
CA GLY A 31 -20.76 -5.64 8.44
C GLY A 31 -20.10 -6.19 9.70
N ALA A 32 -20.58 -7.34 10.19
CA ALA A 32 -19.86 -8.11 11.20
C ALA A 32 -18.48 -8.53 10.65
N ASP A 33 -18.49 -9.08 9.44
CA ASP A 33 -17.31 -9.42 8.65
C ASP A 33 -17.00 -8.38 7.57
N THR A 34 -15.81 -8.46 7.00
CA THR A 34 -15.35 -7.54 5.94
C THR A 34 -15.03 -8.29 4.66
N LEU A 35 -15.57 -7.83 3.54
CA LEU A 35 -15.17 -8.26 2.20
C LEU A 35 -14.66 -7.04 1.43
N ILE A 36 -13.46 -7.10 0.89
CA ILE A 36 -12.91 -6.02 0.02
C ILE A 36 -12.66 -6.58 -1.37
N TYR A 37 -13.11 -5.85 -2.39
CA TYR A 37 -12.87 -6.13 -3.79
C TYR A 37 -11.59 -5.44 -4.27
N PHE A 38 -10.86 -6.14 -5.12
CA PHE A 38 -9.59 -5.72 -5.69
C PHE A 38 -9.60 -5.93 -7.20
N CYS A 39 -8.92 -5.03 -7.90
CA CYS A 39 -8.61 -5.16 -9.31
C CYS A 39 -7.11 -5.42 -9.45
N CYS A 40 -6.74 -6.60 -9.94
CA CYS A 40 -5.35 -6.97 -10.15
C CYS A 40 -4.98 -6.95 -11.64
N ARG A 41 -3.73 -6.60 -11.92
CA ARG A 41 -3.12 -6.78 -13.24
C ARG A 41 -1.90 -7.67 -13.09
N THR A 42 -1.78 -8.64 -13.99
CA THR A 42 -0.70 -9.64 -14.00
C THR A 42 -0.02 -9.70 -15.37
N ASP A 43 -0.24 -8.70 -16.21
CA ASP A 43 0.23 -8.62 -17.60
C ASP A 43 1.55 -7.84 -17.75
N GLY A 44 2.27 -7.58 -16.65
CA GLY A 44 3.54 -6.84 -16.64
C GLY A 44 4.57 -7.46 -15.70
N ASP A 45 5.82 -6.99 -15.82
CA ASP A 45 6.94 -7.39 -14.96
C ASP A 45 7.21 -6.32 -13.89
N ALA A 46 7.45 -6.74 -12.65
CA ALA A 46 7.74 -5.83 -11.55
C ALA A 46 9.04 -5.04 -11.75
N THR A 47 9.97 -5.50 -12.59
CA THR A 47 11.22 -4.77 -12.90
C THR A 47 11.04 -3.75 -14.02
N ASP A 48 9.94 -3.79 -14.77
CA ASP A 48 9.66 -2.80 -15.82
C ASP A 48 8.98 -1.58 -15.19
N ALA A 49 9.72 -0.48 -15.07
CA ALA A 49 9.23 0.70 -14.37
C ALA A 49 7.97 1.31 -15.00
N ILE A 50 6.90 1.45 -14.21
CA ILE A 50 5.67 2.15 -14.59
C ILE A 50 5.69 3.61 -14.17
N ILE A 51 4.81 4.42 -14.75
CA ILE A 51 4.62 5.82 -14.40
C ILE A 51 3.30 5.94 -13.63
N LEU A 52 3.38 6.44 -12.40
CA LEU A 52 2.23 6.78 -11.55
C LEU A 52 2.41 8.20 -11.01
N PRO A 53 1.35 8.84 -10.48
CA PRO A 53 1.50 10.11 -9.78
C PRO A 53 2.50 9.99 -8.61
N SER A 54 3.62 10.69 -8.70
CA SER A 54 4.73 10.62 -7.73
C SER A 54 4.84 11.85 -6.82
N VAL A 55 3.80 12.70 -6.80
CA VAL A 55 3.78 13.94 -6.01
C VAL A 55 3.70 13.68 -4.50
N SER A 56 3.02 12.60 -4.12
CA SER A 56 2.82 12.15 -2.74
C SER A 56 3.09 10.64 -2.63
N PRO A 57 3.46 10.14 -1.44
CA PRO A 57 3.58 8.72 -1.20
C PRO A 57 2.27 7.96 -1.49
N PHE A 58 2.38 6.71 -1.90
CA PHE A 58 1.24 5.82 -2.10
C PHE A 58 1.62 4.36 -1.84
N VAL A 59 0.62 3.49 -1.79
CA VAL A 59 0.80 2.04 -1.63
C VAL A 59 0.32 1.30 -2.87
N LEU A 60 1.01 0.23 -3.24
CA LEU A 60 0.50 -0.78 -4.17
C LEU A 60 0.49 -2.13 -3.49
N PHE A 61 -0.64 -2.83 -3.54
CA PHE A 61 -0.70 -4.22 -3.12
C PHE A 61 0.07 -5.09 -4.09
N LYS A 62 0.86 -6.00 -3.56
CA LYS A 62 1.65 -6.92 -4.39
C LYS A 62 0.70 -7.94 -5.00
N SER A 63 1.01 -8.39 -6.21
CA SER A 63 0.37 -9.59 -6.76
C SER A 63 1.31 -10.79 -6.56
N ASN A 64 1.36 -11.74 -7.49
CA ASN A 64 2.08 -13.00 -7.33
C ASN A 64 3.62 -12.87 -7.17
N SER A 65 4.20 -11.67 -7.36
CA SER A 65 5.64 -11.42 -7.22
C SER A 65 6.05 -11.06 -5.78
N ASN A 66 7.24 -11.51 -5.38
CA ASN A 66 7.89 -11.05 -4.16
C ASN A 66 8.55 -9.67 -4.31
N LEU A 67 8.63 -9.14 -5.54
CA LEU A 67 9.21 -7.83 -5.82
C LEU A 67 8.14 -6.73 -5.75
N CYS A 68 8.58 -5.53 -5.40
CA CYS A 68 7.79 -4.33 -5.63
C CYS A 68 7.86 -3.95 -7.10
N GLN A 69 6.72 -3.54 -7.66
CA GLN A 69 6.66 -2.93 -8.99
C GLN A 69 7.55 -1.68 -9.00
N GLN A 70 8.50 -1.58 -9.92
CA GLN A 70 9.28 -0.36 -10.07
C GLN A 70 8.37 0.77 -10.52
N VAL A 71 8.48 1.92 -9.86
CA VAL A 71 7.77 3.16 -10.25
C VAL A 71 8.82 4.25 -10.46
N ARG A 72 8.75 4.92 -11.62
CA ARG A 72 9.70 5.99 -11.95
C ARG A 72 9.61 7.12 -10.93
N GLY A 73 10.77 7.55 -10.41
CA GLY A 73 10.86 8.66 -9.45
C GLY A 73 10.48 8.30 -8.00
N MET A 74 10.19 7.04 -7.71
CA MET A 74 9.82 6.58 -6.36
C MET A 74 10.73 5.44 -5.90
N GLU A 75 10.92 5.35 -4.58
CA GLU A 75 11.57 4.23 -3.90
C GLU A 75 10.54 3.38 -3.19
N ALA A 76 10.68 2.05 -3.27
CA ALA A 76 9.71 1.10 -2.75
C ALA A 76 10.27 0.34 -1.55
N THR A 77 9.49 0.30 -0.46
CA THR A 77 9.76 -0.55 0.72
C THR A 77 8.72 -1.67 0.79
N ASN A 78 9.17 -2.89 1.07
CA ASN A 78 8.28 -4.03 1.27
C ASN A 78 7.68 -3.97 2.66
N GLU A 79 6.36 -4.00 2.73
CA GLU A 79 5.61 -3.93 3.99
C GLU A 79 4.46 -4.95 3.98
N PHE A 80 3.82 -5.12 5.13
CA PHE A 80 2.61 -5.92 5.23
C PHE A 80 1.65 -5.36 6.26
N PHE A 81 0.35 -5.51 5.98
CA PHE A 81 -0.67 -5.39 7.01
C PHE A 81 -0.91 -6.75 7.63
N PHE A 82 -1.05 -6.77 8.95
CA PHE A 82 -1.48 -7.93 9.72
C PHE A 82 -2.88 -7.64 10.26
N TYR A 83 -3.81 -8.54 9.95
CA TYR A 83 -5.18 -8.50 10.43
C TYR A 83 -5.39 -9.68 11.36
N ASP A 84 -5.65 -9.34 12.63
CA ASP A 84 -6.16 -10.28 13.61
C ASP A 84 -7.64 -10.53 13.30
N ASN A 85 -7.96 -11.79 13.02
CA ASN A 85 -9.28 -12.26 12.62
C ASN A 85 -9.79 -13.23 13.68
N GLU A 86 -11.02 -13.71 13.51
CA GLU A 86 -11.71 -14.61 14.43
C GLU A 86 -10.84 -15.74 15.01
N ASP A 87 -10.70 -15.70 16.34
CA ASP A 87 -10.01 -16.70 17.14
C ASP A 87 -10.88 -17.92 17.53
N ASP A 88 -12.21 -17.83 17.51
CA ASP A 88 -13.13 -18.93 17.80
C ASP A 88 -13.51 -19.75 16.55
N LEU A 89 -13.90 -21.01 16.75
CA LEU A 89 -14.33 -21.86 15.65
C LEU A 89 -15.82 -21.61 15.31
N PRO A 90 -16.21 -21.59 14.01
CA PRO A 90 -15.37 -21.82 12.84
C PRO A 90 -14.74 -20.54 12.27
N ARG A 91 -13.42 -20.57 12.06
CA ARG A 91 -12.65 -19.48 11.44
C ARG A 91 -12.73 -19.57 9.91
N ASN A 92 -13.24 -18.53 9.25
CA ASN A 92 -13.67 -18.58 7.86
C ASN A 92 -13.04 -17.53 6.93
N SER A 93 -11.96 -16.85 7.35
CA SER A 93 -11.22 -15.92 6.49
C SER A 93 -10.76 -16.57 5.17
N ARG A 94 -10.78 -15.81 4.08
CA ARG A 94 -10.48 -16.33 2.72
C ARG A 94 -9.62 -15.35 1.94
N VAL A 95 -8.55 -15.88 1.36
CA VAL A 95 -7.68 -15.15 0.43
C VAL A 95 -7.78 -15.77 -0.97
N PRO A 96 -7.79 -14.98 -2.04
CA PRO A 96 -7.97 -15.47 -3.40
C PRO A 96 -6.69 -16.04 -3.99
N VAL A 97 -6.82 -16.94 -4.95
CA VAL A 97 -5.72 -17.30 -5.87
C VAL A 97 -5.70 -16.30 -7.01
N GLY A 98 -4.54 -15.70 -7.28
CA GLY A 98 -4.37 -14.75 -8.40
C GLY A 98 -4.81 -13.31 -8.12
N GLY A 99 -4.99 -12.95 -6.85
CA GLY A 99 -5.29 -11.58 -6.41
C GLY A 99 -4.11 -10.85 -5.78
N PRO A 100 -4.38 -9.93 -4.83
CA PRO A 100 -3.34 -9.39 -3.97
C PRO A 100 -2.64 -10.52 -3.22
N ARG A 101 -1.37 -10.31 -2.91
CA ARG A 101 -0.53 -11.24 -2.18
C ARG A 101 -0.95 -11.25 -0.71
N ALA A 102 -1.92 -12.09 -0.41
CA ALA A 102 -2.41 -12.34 0.93
C ALA A 102 -2.19 -13.80 1.32
N ARG A 103 -2.00 -14.06 2.60
CA ARG A 103 -1.86 -15.41 3.15
C ARG A 103 -2.58 -15.54 4.48
N LEU A 104 -3.22 -16.70 4.67
CA LEU A 104 -3.75 -17.12 5.97
C LEU A 104 -2.59 -17.62 6.82
N LEU A 105 -2.56 -17.17 8.07
CA LEU A 105 -1.50 -17.47 9.02
C LEU A 105 -1.96 -18.47 10.08
N GLY A 106 -1.26 -19.59 10.15
CA GLY A 106 -1.39 -20.56 11.23
C GLY A 106 -2.81 -21.11 11.38
N TRP A 107 -3.15 -21.45 12.63
CA TRP A 107 -4.47 -21.97 12.96
C TRP A 107 -5.52 -20.86 13.14
N SER A 108 -5.11 -19.61 13.45
CA SER A 108 -6.02 -18.50 13.70
C SER A 108 -6.63 -17.90 12.44
N ASN A 109 -6.20 -18.29 11.23
CA ASN A 109 -6.70 -17.71 9.96
C ASN A 109 -6.56 -16.17 9.90
N ASN A 110 -5.60 -15.62 10.65
CA ASN A 110 -5.18 -14.22 10.54
C ASN A 110 -4.64 -13.96 9.14
N ILE A 111 -4.91 -12.77 8.61
CA ILE A 111 -4.51 -12.41 7.24
C ILE A 111 -3.28 -11.53 7.31
N GLN A 112 -2.23 -11.94 6.59
CA GLN A 112 -1.17 -11.03 6.19
C GLN A 112 -1.37 -10.62 4.73
N LEU A 113 -1.39 -9.32 4.46
CA LEU A 113 -1.51 -8.73 3.13
C LEU A 113 -0.25 -7.93 2.80
N ASP A 114 0.54 -8.41 1.84
CA ASP A 114 1.80 -7.77 1.46
C ASP A 114 1.56 -6.59 0.50
N TYR A 115 2.23 -5.47 0.77
CA TYR A 115 2.20 -4.28 -0.08
C TYR A 115 3.58 -3.65 -0.23
N CYS A 116 3.67 -2.70 -1.15
CA CYS A 116 4.83 -1.87 -1.34
C CYS A 116 4.45 -0.43 -1.04
N TYR A 117 5.18 0.19 -0.11
CA TYR A 117 5.09 1.61 0.17
C TYR A 117 6.05 2.37 -0.74
N TYR A 118 5.55 3.38 -1.45
CA TYR A 118 6.33 4.20 -2.36
C TYR A 118 6.55 5.57 -1.77
N GLY A 119 7.80 5.88 -1.42
CA GLY A 119 8.25 7.20 -1.00
C GLY A 119 8.93 7.96 -2.14
N LYS A 120 9.07 9.29 -1.98
CA LYS A 120 9.94 10.08 -2.86
C LYS A 120 11.36 9.51 -2.76
N LYS A 121 12.02 9.32 -3.89
CA LYS A 121 13.46 9.08 -3.89
C LYS A 121 14.12 10.27 -3.20
N GLU A 122 14.98 10.00 -2.23
CA GLU A 122 15.89 11.05 -1.78
C GLU A 122 16.65 11.53 -3.01
N SER A 123 16.77 12.85 -3.18
CA SER A 123 17.60 13.38 -4.24
C SER A 123 18.98 12.77 -4.06
N GLU A 124 19.45 12.01 -5.06
CA GLU A 124 20.88 11.75 -5.19
C GLU A 124 21.53 13.13 -5.03
N THR A 125 22.29 13.33 -3.95
CA THR A 125 23.14 14.51 -3.81
C THR A 125 23.86 14.63 -5.14
N PRO A 126 23.87 15.81 -5.79
CA PRO A 126 24.64 15.98 -7.02
C PRO A 126 26.02 15.42 -6.72
N GLN A 127 26.38 14.28 -7.33
CA GLN A 127 27.76 13.86 -7.35
C GLN A 127 28.49 15.07 -7.89
N ASN A 128 29.45 15.60 -7.13
CA ASN A 128 30.25 16.74 -7.54
C ASN A 128 30.76 16.48 -8.97
N ASP A 129 30.05 17.01 -9.96
CA ASP A 129 30.48 17.02 -11.33
C ASP A 129 31.67 17.99 -11.31
N PRO A 130 32.89 17.53 -11.63
CA PRO A 130 34.06 18.41 -11.61
C PRO A 130 33.95 19.60 -12.57
N PHE A 131 32.88 19.67 -13.37
CA PHE A 131 32.72 20.64 -14.44
C PHE A 131 31.66 21.74 -14.26
N ASP A 132 30.86 21.75 -13.18
CA ASP A 132 29.96 22.90 -12.94
C ASP A 132 30.64 23.98 -12.09
N GLN A 133 31.46 24.80 -12.76
CA GLN A 133 31.87 26.11 -12.26
C GLN A 133 31.04 27.21 -12.92
N SER A 134 29.76 27.34 -12.58
CA SER A 134 29.08 28.64 -12.71
C SER A 134 28.04 28.84 -11.62
N GLY A 135 28.41 29.61 -10.60
CA GLY A 135 27.49 30.01 -9.54
C GLY A 135 26.43 30.98 -10.05
N THR A 136 25.19 30.80 -9.57
CA THR A 136 24.38 31.79 -8.83
C THR A 136 23.17 31.05 -8.27
N VAL A 137 23.13 30.86 -6.95
CA VAL A 137 21.92 30.40 -6.26
C VAL A 137 20.99 31.62 -6.14
N ASN A 138 19.98 31.69 -7.01
CA ASN A 138 18.85 32.59 -6.80
C ASN A 138 17.94 31.92 -5.75
N ASN A 139 18.07 32.37 -4.51
CA ASN A 139 17.13 32.07 -3.43
C ASN A 139 15.83 32.83 -3.70
N ASP A 140 14.95 32.28 -4.54
CA ASP A 140 13.59 32.79 -4.68
C ASP A 140 12.65 31.65 -5.09
N ASP A 141 12.40 30.73 -4.14
CA ASP A 141 11.20 29.90 -4.17
C ASP A 141 10.82 29.54 -2.72
N THR A 142 10.51 30.57 -1.93
CA THR A 142 9.79 30.40 -0.67
C THR A 142 8.28 30.37 -0.96
N ASP A 143 7.69 29.18 -0.99
CA ASP A 143 6.28 29.01 -0.65
C ASP A 143 5.95 27.55 -0.27
N TYR A 144 6.06 27.24 1.03
CA TYR A 144 5.37 26.10 1.62
C TYR A 144 4.69 26.54 2.92
N TYR A 145 3.37 26.73 2.83
CA TYR A 145 2.48 26.86 3.99
C TYR A 145 2.41 25.52 4.73
N TYR A 146 2.95 25.44 5.94
CA TYR A 146 2.68 24.35 6.88
C TYR A 146 1.38 24.63 7.63
N GLY A 147 0.32 23.89 7.30
CA GLY A 147 -0.89 23.81 8.12
C GLY A 147 -0.60 23.05 9.41
N HIS A 148 -0.57 23.77 10.54
CA HIS A 148 -0.55 23.20 11.88
C HIS A 148 -1.88 22.45 12.15
N TYR A 149 -1.80 21.15 12.43
CA TYR A 149 -2.87 20.45 13.14
C TYR A 149 -2.63 20.61 14.65
N PRO A 150 -3.58 21.17 15.43
CA PRO A 150 -3.43 21.24 16.87
C PRO A 150 -3.68 19.86 17.50
N TYR A 151 -2.73 19.40 18.33
CA TYR A 151 -2.99 18.39 19.34
C TYR A 151 -4.11 18.89 20.27
N ARG A 152 -5.10 18.03 20.56
CA ARG A 152 -6.04 18.24 21.66
C ARG A 152 -5.67 17.29 22.79
N ASP A 153 -5.65 17.85 24.00
CA ASP A 153 -5.40 17.20 25.29
C ASP A 153 -6.43 16.11 25.62
#